data_AF-A0AA39N455-F1
#
_entry.id   AF-A0AA39N455-F1
#
_cell.length_a   1.000
_cell.length_b   1.000
_cell.length_c   1.000
_cell.angle_alpha   90.00
_cell.angle_beta   90.00
_cell.angle_gamma   90.00
#
_symmetry.space_group_name_H-M   'P 1'
#
loop_
_entity.id
_entity.type
_entity.pdbx_description
1 polymer ?
#
loop_
_entity_poly.entity_id
_entity_poly.type
_entity_poly.pdbx_seq_one_letter_code
_entity_poly.pdbx_strand_id
1 'polypeptide(L)'
;MYHPSRAARVWSPPPPSYHSIPNEEPGSINERTSLKPESTSGKRSRRLQSLTFIFVVALLAFHLFSDYTNTNRTDVQDRMRRREDVERAKRIKDEDMRRKLAQQQEDRKRRLAHEEEDRRWKVERESEERAIRTRTIAVEYREQAVRAKEEAIQADEQRRKRARLVWWDLTAEKRCLGYEKRMYHAELLNAPAGEDAQNWCMKTSIDIHGITYDHPELCTQELVDGVVKTIGYWTVRSNEPTCKTWWGNHQKKDCYGSHKRRVEAQMFNHQEPWDNWAEMCFSTPSEFAWKRFDHPDTCESRGKNGIVGSWFIEVDENECP
;
A
#
# COMPACT_ATOMS: atom_id res chain seq x y z
N MET A 1 -9.38 -9.74 33.60
CA MET A 1 -8.86 -8.36 33.53
C MET A 1 -9.15 -7.83 32.14
N TYR A 2 -10.03 -6.84 32.07
CA TYR A 2 -10.47 -6.15 30.86
C TYR A 2 -9.57 -4.93 30.65
N HIS A 3 -9.01 -4.75 29.45
CA HIS A 3 -8.84 -3.43 28.81
C HIS A 3 -8.46 -3.60 27.32
N PRO A 4 -9.29 -3.12 26.38
CA PRO A 4 -8.95 -3.03 24.97
C PRO A 4 -8.38 -1.64 24.62
N SER A 5 -7.29 -1.61 23.86
CA SER A 5 -6.66 -0.37 23.38
C SER A 5 -7.37 0.19 22.16
N ARG A 6 -7.88 1.43 22.33
CA ARG A 6 -8.45 2.33 21.32
C ARG A 6 -7.40 2.73 20.27
N ALA A 7 -7.71 2.54 18.99
CA ALA A 7 -8.15 3.54 18.02
C ALA A 7 -7.14 4.66 17.68
N ALA A 8 -6.58 4.61 16.46
CA ALA A 8 -6.07 5.78 15.74
C ALA A 8 -6.95 5.97 14.49
N ARG A 9 -7.59 7.13 14.39
CA ARG A 9 -8.52 7.48 13.31
C ARG A 9 -7.77 7.98 12.08
N VAL A 10 -8.29 7.53 10.94
CA VAL A 10 -8.06 8.00 9.58
C VAL A 10 -8.29 9.52 9.49
N TRP A 11 -7.32 10.24 8.93
CA TRP A 11 -7.49 11.62 8.47
C TRP A 11 -7.53 11.61 6.94
N SER A 12 -8.66 12.05 6.38
CA SER A 12 -8.83 12.33 4.95
C SER A 12 -9.02 13.85 4.77
N PRO A 13 -8.36 14.50 3.81
CA PRO A 13 -8.57 15.91 3.53
C PRO A 13 -9.86 16.14 2.70
N PRO A 14 -10.57 17.28 2.90
CA PRO A 14 -11.71 17.66 2.05
C PRO A 14 -11.28 18.38 0.76
N PRO A 15 -12.07 18.32 -0.33
CA PRO A 15 -11.87 19.07 -1.58
C PRO A 15 -12.76 20.35 -1.62
N PRO A 16 -12.68 21.22 -2.66
CA PRO A 16 -12.43 22.66 -2.53
C PRO A 16 -13.67 23.55 -2.48
N SER A 17 -13.49 24.76 -1.92
CA SER A 17 -14.50 25.82 -1.88
C SER A 17 -14.45 26.70 -3.13
N TYR A 18 -15.55 26.75 -3.87
CA TYR A 18 -15.79 27.72 -4.94
C TYR A 18 -16.19 29.08 -4.34
N HIS A 19 -15.53 30.16 -4.76
CA HIS A 19 -16.00 31.52 -4.51
C HIS A 19 -16.84 32.01 -5.70
N SER A 20 -18.09 32.33 -5.39
CA SER A 20 -19.05 33.02 -6.24
C SER A 20 -18.84 34.54 -6.22
N ILE A 21 -19.00 35.12 -7.39
CA ILE A 21 -19.16 36.56 -7.67
C ILE A 21 -20.50 37.05 -7.12
N PRO A 22 -20.60 38.31 -6.66
CA PRO A 22 -21.83 39.08 -6.80
C PRO A 22 -21.67 40.28 -7.74
N ASN A 23 -22.69 40.44 -8.57
CA ASN A 23 -22.98 41.60 -9.42
C ASN A 23 -23.76 42.67 -8.63
N GLU A 24 -23.84 43.86 -9.24
CA GLU A 24 -24.76 45.00 -9.02
C GLU A 24 -24.40 46.04 -7.94
N GLU A 25 -24.16 47.30 -8.34
CA GLU A 25 -25.23 48.32 -8.46
C GLU A 25 -24.78 49.67 -9.11
N PRO A 26 -25.75 50.53 -9.53
CA PRO A 26 -25.54 51.77 -10.30
C PRO A 26 -25.83 53.08 -9.52
N GLY A 27 -25.48 54.24 -10.10
CA GLY A 27 -25.89 55.59 -9.67
C GLY A 27 -24.72 56.60 -9.73
N SER A 28 -24.87 57.92 -9.88
CA SER A 28 -25.99 58.84 -10.09
C SER A 28 -25.41 60.26 -10.34
N ILE A 29 -26.00 61.04 -11.26
CA ILE A 29 -26.52 62.43 -11.06
C ILE A 29 -25.57 63.68 -11.00
N ASN A 30 -25.87 64.62 -11.94
CA ASN A 30 -25.88 66.12 -11.97
C ASN A 30 -24.62 67.01 -11.72
N GLU A 31 -24.42 68.05 -12.56
CA GLU A 31 -24.79 69.47 -12.27
C GLU A 31 -24.41 70.54 -13.36
N ARG A 32 -25.40 71.40 -13.66
CA ARG A 32 -25.45 72.88 -13.93
C ARG A 32 -24.46 73.66 -14.84
N THR A 33 -25.04 74.17 -15.92
CA THR A 33 -25.31 75.59 -16.33
C THR A 33 -24.51 76.75 -15.71
N SER A 34 -24.07 77.73 -16.55
CA SER A 34 -24.48 79.15 -16.41
C SER A 34 -24.12 80.02 -17.64
N LEU A 35 -25.13 80.70 -18.18
CA LEU A 35 -25.04 81.85 -19.10
C LEU A 35 -24.93 83.16 -18.29
N LYS A 36 -24.29 84.20 -18.85
CA LYS A 36 -24.56 85.61 -18.48
C LYS A 36 -24.24 86.58 -19.63
N PRO A 37 -25.13 87.54 -19.93
CA PRO A 37 -24.90 88.68 -20.82
C PRO A 37 -24.62 89.97 -20.01
N GLU A 38 -23.98 90.98 -20.61
CA GLU A 38 -24.22 92.40 -20.24
C GLU A 38 -23.62 93.41 -21.23
N SER A 39 -24.29 94.56 -21.27
CA SER A 39 -24.21 95.69 -22.19
C SER A 39 -23.15 96.76 -21.83
N THR A 40 -22.91 97.72 -22.74
CA THR A 40 -22.95 99.22 -22.56
C THR A 40 -22.34 99.93 -23.81
N SER A 41 -23.02 100.84 -24.51
CA SER A 41 -23.08 102.32 -24.34
C SER A 41 -21.69 103.01 -24.37
N GLY A 42 -21.32 104.04 -25.16
CA GLY A 42 -21.94 104.93 -26.14
C GLY A 42 -21.07 106.22 -26.33
N LYS A 43 -21.26 106.94 -27.47
CA LYS A 43 -21.04 108.40 -27.75
C LYS A 43 -19.90 108.89 -28.71
N ARG A 44 -20.39 109.71 -29.67
CA ARG A 44 -19.85 110.95 -30.30
C ARG A 44 -18.65 110.87 -31.26
N SER A 45 -18.87 111.32 -32.51
CA SER A 45 -18.56 112.70 -32.95
C SER A 45 -18.75 112.87 -34.48
N ARG A 46 -19.48 113.91 -34.90
CA ARG A 46 -19.70 114.31 -36.31
C ARG A 46 -18.57 115.23 -36.75
N ARG A 47 -17.83 114.85 -37.80
CA ARG A 47 -17.25 115.70 -38.87
C ARG A 47 -16.25 114.86 -39.68
N LEU A 48 -16.65 114.36 -40.85
CA LEU A 48 -15.85 114.25 -42.10
C LEU A 48 -16.57 113.32 -43.09
N GLN A 49 -17.60 113.85 -43.76
CA GLN A 49 -18.51 113.10 -44.62
C GLN A 49 -17.94 112.75 -46.01
N SER A 50 -16.71 113.14 -46.34
CA SER A 50 -16.04 112.89 -47.62
C SER A 50 -14.93 111.81 -47.57
N LEU A 51 -14.37 111.50 -46.40
CA LEU A 51 -13.54 110.30 -46.21
C LEU A 51 -14.40 109.03 -46.06
N THR A 52 -15.64 109.16 -45.59
CA THR A 52 -16.60 108.05 -45.47
C THR A 52 -16.88 107.35 -46.79
N PHE A 53 -16.87 108.02 -47.94
CA PHE A 53 -17.17 107.32 -49.20
C PHE A 53 -15.99 106.44 -49.67
N ILE A 54 -14.75 106.90 -49.47
CA ILE A 54 -13.54 106.12 -49.75
C ILE A 54 -13.38 105.01 -48.71
N PHE A 55 -13.63 105.28 -47.43
CA PHE A 55 -13.64 104.26 -46.39
C PHE A 55 -14.79 103.27 -46.57
N VAL A 56 -15.97 103.67 -47.05
CA VAL A 56 -17.10 102.77 -47.33
C VAL A 56 -16.82 101.92 -48.56
N VAL A 57 -16.21 102.46 -49.62
CA VAL A 57 -15.78 101.65 -50.78
C VAL A 57 -14.62 100.72 -50.42
N ALA A 58 -13.65 101.18 -49.62
CA ALA A 58 -12.54 100.35 -49.13
C ALA A 58 -13.00 99.31 -48.10
N LEU A 59 -13.94 99.65 -47.20
CA LEU A 59 -14.56 98.71 -46.27
C LEU A 59 -15.48 97.75 -47.00
N LEU A 60 -16.24 98.18 -48.02
CA LEU A 60 -17.03 97.28 -48.86
C LEU A 60 -16.13 96.36 -49.68
N ALA A 61 -15.02 96.85 -50.24
CA ALA A 61 -14.04 96.01 -50.92
C ALA A 61 -13.32 95.06 -49.94
N PHE A 62 -13.01 95.50 -48.73
CA PHE A 62 -12.44 94.67 -47.67
C PHE A 62 -13.46 93.68 -47.12
N HIS A 63 -14.74 94.03 -47.00
CA HIS A 63 -15.83 93.12 -46.62
C HIS A 63 -16.13 92.13 -47.74
N LEU A 64 -16.11 92.53 -49.01
CA LEU A 64 -16.26 91.62 -50.14
C LEU A 64 -15.05 90.70 -50.28
N PHE A 65 -13.83 91.18 -50.06
CA PHE A 65 -12.62 90.35 -50.08
C PHE A 65 -12.49 89.49 -48.82
N SER A 66 -12.87 90.01 -47.65
CA SER A 66 -12.95 89.25 -46.40
C SER A 66 -14.05 88.21 -46.47
N ASP A 67 -15.24 88.50 -46.99
CA ASP A 67 -16.32 87.53 -47.15
C ASP A 67 -15.97 86.52 -48.24
N TYR A 68 -15.30 86.91 -49.32
CA TYR A 68 -14.80 85.99 -50.34
C TYR A 68 -13.68 85.09 -49.81
N THR A 69 -12.74 85.61 -49.03
CA THR A 69 -11.67 84.81 -48.41
C THR A 69 -12.20 83.99 -47.24
N ASN A 70 -13.22 84.44 -46.51
CA ASN A 70 -13.83 83.74 -45.39
C ASN A 70 -14.80 82.65 -45.87
N THR A 71 -15.58 82.88 -46.94
CA THR A 71 -16.39 81.82 -47.58
C THR A 71 -15.53 80.75 -48.26
N ASN A 72 -14.44 81.12 -48.94
CA ASN A 72 -13.47 80.13 -49.45
C ASN A 72 -12.74 79.41 -48.32
N ARG A 73 -12.41 80.11 -47.22
CA ARG A 73 -11.78 79.48 -46.05
C ARG A 73 -12.72 78.50 -45.36
N THR A 74 -14.01 78.81 -45.24
CA THR A 74 -15.00 77.88 -44.69
C THR A 74 -15.29 76.71 -45.62
N ASP A 75 -15.35 76.91 -46.94
CA ASP A 75 -15.55 75.81 -47.90
C ASP A 75 -14.33 74.87 -47.94
N VAL A 76 -13.11 75.42 -47.92
CA VAL A 76 -11.87 74.63 -47.83
C VAL A 76 -11.79 73.89 -46.48
N GLN A 77 -12.17 74.52 -45.37
CA GLN A 77 -12.22 73.88 -44.05
C GLN A 77 -13.30 72.80 -43.96
N ASP A 78 -14.46 72.98 -44.60
CA ASP A 78 -15.53 71.97 -44.64
C ASP A 78 -15.20 70.81 -45.56
N ARG A 79 -14.51 71.04 -46.68
CA ARG A 79 -13.96 69.97 -47.52
C ARG A 79 -12.87 69.18 -46.79
N MET A 80 -12.01 69.84 -46.01
CA MET A 80 -11.05 69.16 -45.14
C MET A 80 -11.76 68.35 -44.04
N ARG A 81 -12.73 68.93 -43.32
CA ARG A 81 -13.52 68.19 -42.32
C ARG A 81 -14.25 66.99 -42.91
N ARG A 82 -14.89 67.13 -44.08
CA ARG A 82 -15.53 65.99 -44.76
C ARG A 82 -14.53 64.92 -45.18
N ARG A 83 -13.32 65.27 -45.63
CA ARG A 83 -12.27 64.29 -45.91
C ARG A 83 -11.81 63.59 -44.64
N GLU A 84 -11.58 64.34 -43.55
CA GLU A 84 -11.20 63.78 -42.25
C GLU A 84 -12.29 62.87 -41.67
N ASP A 85 -13.56 63.21 -41.82
CA ASP A 85 -14.70 62.41 -41.38
C ASP A 85 -14.82 61.13 -42.20
N VAL A 86 -14.63 61.20 -43.52
CA VAL A 86 -14.60 60.02 -44.40
C VAL A 86 -13.42 59.11 -44.04
N GLU A 87 -12.23 59.66 -43.80
CA GLU A 87 -11.07 58.89 -43.36
C GLU A 87 -11.26 58.30 -41.96
N ARG A 88 -11.86 59.04 -41.03
CA ARG A 88 -12.18 58.58 -39.68
C ARG A 88 -13.20 57.44 -39.74
N ALA A 89 -14.25 57.58 -40.54
CA ALA A 89 -15.23 56.52 -40.77
C ALA A 89 -14.60 55.27 -41.40
N LYS A 90 -13.66 55.45 -42.33
CA LYS A 90 -12.89 54.35 -42.92
C LYS A 90 -12.02 53.65 -41.87
N ARG A 91 -11.29 54.41 -41.03
CA ARG A 91 -10.50 53.86 -39.92
C ARG A 91 -11.36 53.07 -38.93
N ILE A 92 -12.52 53.61 -38.54
CA ILE A 92 -13.46 52.93 -37.63
C ILE A 92 -13.96 51.63 -38.26
N LYS A 93 -14.32 51.65 -39.54
CA LYS A 93 -14.80 50.46 -40.26
C LYS A 93 -13.72 49.39 -40.39
N ASP A 94 -12.49 49.80 -40.69
CA ASP A 94 -11.35 48.89 -40.80
C ASP A 94 -10.97 48.30 -39.43
N GLU A 95 -11.03 49.10 -38.36
CA GLU A 95 -10.85 48.63 -36.98
C GLU A 95 -11.96 47.66 -36.54
N ASP A 96 -13.22 47.96 -36.84
CA ASP A 96 -14.35 47.07 -36.54
C ASP A 96 -14.22 45.74 -37.30
N MET A 97 -13.83 45.77 -38.58
CA MET A 97 -13.52 44.56 -39.34
C MET A 97 -12.37 43.75 -38.72
N ARG A 98 -11.29 44.43 -38.27
CA ARG A 98 -10.18 43.76 -37.59
C ARG A 98 -10.61 43.13 -36.26
N ARG A 99 -11.41 43.82 -35.46
CA ARG A 99 -11.95 43.30 -34.19
C ARG A 99 -12.85 42.10 -34.43
N LYS A 100 -13.75 42.17 -35.42
CA LYS A 100 -14.61 41.04 -35.80
C LYS A 100 -13.80 39.83 -36.26
N LEU A 101 -12.77 40.04 -37.08
CA LEU A 101 -11.91 38.96 -37.53
C LEU A 101 -11.12 38.35 -36.36
N ALA A 102 -10.57 39.18 -35.47
CA ALA A 102 -9.87 38.72 -34.28
C ALA A 102 -10.80 37.92 -33.34
N GLN A 103 -12.02 38.39 -33.12
CA GLN A 103 -13.03 37.71 -32.32
C GLN A 103 -13.45 36.37 -32.95
N GLN A 104 -13.68 36.34 -34.27
CA GLN A 104 -13.96 35.08 -34.97
C GLN A 104 -12.81 34.09 -34.88
N GLN A 105 -11.56 34.54 -34.99
CA GLN A 105 -10.40 33.69 -34.82
C GLN A 105 -10.29 33.15 -33.39
N GLU A 106 -10.54 33.99 -32.39
CA GLU A 106 -10.52 33.59 -30.99
C GLU A 106 -11.64 32.58 -30.68
N ASP A 107 -12.87 32.84 -31.13
CA ASP A 107 -13.99 31.90 -30.98
C ASP A 107 -13.72 30.58 -31.68
N ARG A 108 -13.09 30.60 -32.86
CA ARG A 108 -12.68 29.36 -33.55
C ARG A 108 -11.62 28.61 -32.73
N LYS A 109 -10.63 29.31 -32.16
CA LYS A 109 -9.62 28.69 -31.29
C LYS A 109 -10.24 28.08 -30.04
N ARG A 110 -11.19 28.78 -29.40
CA ARG A 110 -11.91 28.28 -28.21
C ARG A 110 -12.72 27.02 -28.52
N ARG A 111 -13.42 26.98 -29.67
CA ARG A 111 -14.16 25.78 -30.11
C ARG A 111 -13.23 24.60 -30.35
N LEU A 112 -12.11 24.81 -31.04
CA LEU A 112 -11.13 23.75 -31.31
C LEU A 112 -10.50 23.24 -30.00
N ALA A 113 -10.16 24.13 -29.08
CA ALA A 113 -9.62 23.75 -27.78
C ALA A 113 -10.62 22.92 -26.97
N HIS A 114 -11.90 23.33 -26.96
CA HIS A 114 -12.97 22.59 -26.28
C HIS A 114 -13.20 21.21 -26.91
N GLU A 115 -13.22 21.12 -28.24
CA GLU A 115 -13.37 19.85 -28.97
C GLU A 115 -12.19 18.90 -28.71
N GLU A 116 -10.96 19.43 -28.63
CA GLU A 116 -9.78 18.63 -28.29
C GLU A 116 -9.83 18.13 -26.84
N GLU A 117 -10.28 18.98 -25.90
CA GLU A 117 -10.47 18.61 -24.50
C GLU A 117 -11.53 17.51 -24.36
N ASP A 118 -12.68 17.67 -25.00
CA ASP A 118 -13.76 16.67 -25.01
C ASP A 118 -13.29 15.33 -25.59
N ARG A 119 -12.48 15.38 -26.66
CA ARG A 119 -11.89 14.18 -27.23
C ARG A 119 -10.93 13.50 -26.27
N ARG A 120 -10.11 14.27 -25.53
CA ARG A 120 -9.21 13.73 -24.50
C ARG A 120 -10.00 13.08 -23.36
N TRP A 121 -10.99 13.77 -22.83
CA TRP A 121 -11.87 13.24 -21.77
C TRP A 121 -12.61 11.97 -22.19
N LYS A 122 -13.03 11.88 -23.45
CA LYS A 122 -13.67 10.67 -23.99
C LYS A 122 -12.70 9.49 -24.03
N VAL A 123 -11.49 9.70 -24.56
CA VAL A 123 -10.45 8.65 -24.64
C VAL A 123 -10.02 8.19 -23.24
N GLU A 124 -9.88 9.12 -22.30
CA GLU A 124 -9.52 8.83 -20.91
C GLU A 124 -10.59 7.98 -20.23
N ARG A 125 -11.88 8.36 -20.31
CA ARG A 125 -12.98 7.55 -19.78
C ARG A 125 -13.06 6.16 -20.40
N GLU A 126 -12.91 6.05 -21.71
CA GLU A 126 -12.91 4.75 -22.39
C GLU A 126 -11.71 3.87 -21.97
N SER A 127 -10.58 4.49 -21.64
CA SER A 127 -9.41 3.78 -21.09
C SER A 127 -9.66 3.31 -19.65
N GLU A 128 -10.20 4.17 -18.80
CA GLU A 128 -10.57 3.82 -17.42
C GLU A 128 -11.64 2.74 -17.36
N GLU A 129 -12.68 2.84 -18.17
CA GLU A 129 -13.76 1.85 -18.24
C GLU A 129 -13.22 0.48 -18.69
N ARG A 130 -12.32 0.46 -19.67
CA ARG A 130 -11.61 -0.76 -20.07
C ARG A 130 -10.77 -1.33 -18.92
N ALA A 131 -10.02 -0.48 -18.21
CA ALA A 131 -9.21 -0.92 -17.07
C ALA A 131 -10.06 -1.48 -15.92
N ILE A 132 -11.18 -0.83 -15.60
CA ILE A 132 -12.15 -1.29 -14.60
C ILE A 132 -12.72 -2.63 -15.04
N ARG A 133 -13.18 -2.76 -16.29
CA ARG A 133 -13.75 -4.00 -16.82
C ARG A 133 -12.75 -5.16 -16.76
N THR A 134 -11.50 -4.92 -17.17
CA THR A 134 -10.43 -5.94 -17.08
C THR A 134 -10.18 -6.33 -15.63
N ARG A 135 -10.15 -5.37 -14.70
CA ARG A 135 -9.97 -5.65 -13.27
C ARG A 135 -11.14 -6.46 -12.69
N THR A 136 -12.38 -6.13 -13.04
CA THR A 136 -13.57 -6.85 -12.58
C THR A 136 -13.54 -8.31 -13.04
N ILE A 137 -13.22 -8.56 -14.31
CA ILE A 137 -13.08 -9.92 -14.85
C ILE A 137 -11.99 -10.70 -14.11
N ALA A 138 -10.85 -10.07 -13.83
CA ALA A 138 -9.75 -10.71 -13.10
C ALA A 138 -10.14 -11.06 -11.65
N VAL A 139 -10.92 -10.21 -10.99
CA VAL A 139 -11.45 -10.47 -9.64
C VAL A 139 -12.44 -11.63 -9.66
N GLU A 140 -13.40 -11.63 -10.60
CA GLU A 140 -14.37 -12.72 -10.76
C GLU A 140 -13.69 -14.07 -10.97
N TYR A 141 -12.66 -14.12 -11.84
CA TYR A 141 -11.87 -15.33 -12.06
C TYR A 141 -11.16 -15.81 -10.79
N ARG A 142 -10.57 -14.89 -10.02
CA ARG A 142 -9.92 -15.23 -8.75
C ARG A 142 -10.93 -15.75 -7.72
N GLU A 143 -12.10 -15.13 -7.62
CA GLU A 143 -13.16 -15.57 -6.71
C GLU A 143 -13.71 -16.95 -7.09
N GLN A 144 -13.86 -17.25 -8.39
CA GLN A 144 -14.21 -18.59 -8.86
C GLN A 144 -13.14 -19.61 -8.49
N ALA A 145 -11.86 -19.28 -8.68
CA ALA A 145 -10.75 -20.17 -8.32
C ALA A 145 -10.67 -20.43 -6.81
N VAL A 146 -10.95 -19.42 -5.98
CA VAL A 146 -11.00 -19.57 -4.52
C VAL A 146 -12.18 -20.47 -4.11
N ARG A 147 -13.39 -20.21 -4.64
CA ARG A 147 -14.56 -21.05 -4.36
C ARG A 147 -14.34 -22.51 -4.77
N ALA A 148 -13.79 -22.76 -5.95
CA ALA A 148 -13.48 -24.11 -6.40
C ALA A 148 -12.47 -24.82 -5.48
N LYS A 149 -11.49 -24.09 -4.95
CA LYS A 149 -10.54 -24.63 -3.95
C LYS A 149 -11.22 -24.92 -2.62
N GLU A 150 -12.05 -24.02 -2.12
CA GLU A 150 -12.80 -24.22 -0.88
C GLU A 150 -13.75 -25.43 -0.97
N GLU A 151 -14.49 -25.55 -2.07
CA GLU A 151 -15.33 -26.71 -2.35
C GLU A 151 -14.52 -28.01 -2.43
N ALA A 152 -13.34 -27.98 -3.06
CA ALA A 152 -12.45 -29.14 -3.10
C ALA A 152 -11.94 -29.53 -1.69
N ILE A 153 -11.60 -28.56 -0.84
CA ILE A 153 -11.19 -28.80 0.55
C ILE A 153 -12.34 -29.38 1.36
N GLN A 154 -13.55 -28.82 1.25
CA GLN A 154 -14.73 -29.32 1.96
C GLN A 154 -15.12 -30.72 1.50
N ALA A 155 -15.07 -30.99 0.19
CA ALA A 155 -15.32 -32.30 -0.37
C ALA A 155 -14.31 -33.34 0.13
N ASP A 156 -13.02 -32.97 0.17
CA ASP A 156 -11.97 -33.80 0.77
C ASP A 156 -12.29 -34.08 2.24
N GLU A 157 -12.54 -33.07 3.07
CA GLU A 157 -12.85 -33.25 4.49
C GLU A 157 -14.08 -34.16 4.73
N GLN A 158 -15.16 -33.97 3.97
CA GLN A 158 -16.33 -34.84 4.05
C GLN A 158 -16.02 -36.27 3.64
N ARG A 159 -15.18 -36.46 2.62
CA ARG A 159 -14.69 -37.77 2.22
C ARG A 159 -13.89 -38.43 3.33
N ARG A 160 -13.03 -37.68 4.03
CA ARG A 160 -12.25 -38.16 5.19
C ARG A 160 -13.17 -38.58 6.34
N LYS A 161 -14.19 -37.77 6.65
CA LYS A 161 -15.21 -38.11 7.66
C LYS A 161 -15.98 -39.38 7.31
N ARG A 162 -16.29 -39.60 6.03
CA ARG A 162 -16.95 -40.83 5.56
C ARG A 162 -16.05 -42.05 5.60
N ALA A 163 -14.77 -41.90 5.30
CA ALA A 163 -13.80 -42.99 5.35
C ALA A 163 -13.62 -43.56 6.76
N ARG A 164 -13.89 -42.78 7.82
CA ARG A 164 -13.74 -43.21 9.23
C ARG A 164 -12.37 -43.85 9.45
N LEU A 165 -11.34 -43.13 9.05
CA LEU A 165 -9.95 -43.55 9.23
C LEU A 165 -9.68 -43.76 10.71
N VAL A 166 -9.04 -44.88 11.04
CA VAL A 166 -8.67 -45.22 12.41
C VAL A 166 -7.23 -45.70 12.39
N TRP A 167 -6.44 -45.18 13.31
CA TRP A 167 -5.13 -45.74 13.63
C TRP A 167 -5.32 -46.96 14.53
N TRP A 168 -4.80 -48.08 14.10
CA TRP A 168 -4.88 -49.36 14.79
C TRP A 168 -3.52 -49.77 15.34
N ASP A 169 -3.56 -50.41 16.52
CA ASP A 169 -2.39 -50.99 17.18
C ASP A 169 -1.23 -50.01 17.36
N LEU A 170 -1.51 -48.85 17.98
CA LEU A 170 -0.48 -47.87 18.32
C LEU A 170 0.58 -48.50 19.22
N THR A 171 1.73 -48.79 18.63
CA THR A 171 2.79 -49.58 19.25
C THR A 171 4.03 -48.73 19.41
N ALA A 172 4.53 -48.68 20.64
CA ALA A 172 5.78 -48.03 20.97
C ALA A 172 6.94 -48.95 20.60
N GLU A 173 7.98 -48.42 19.95
CA GLU A 173 9.20 -49.19 19.74
C GLU A 173 9.90 -49.51 21.05
N LYS A 174 10.53 -50.69 21.10
CA LYS A 174 11.24 -51.15 22.31
C LYS A 174 12.41 -50.23 22.69
N ARG A 175 13.02 -49.60 21.68
CA ARG A 175 14.20 -48.74 21.82
C ARG A 175 13.77 -47.29 22.03
N CYS A 176 14.44 -46.61 22.97
CA CYS A 176 14.41 -45.16 23.08
C CYS A 176 15.35 -44.50 22.07
N LEU A 177 14.90 -43.41 21.47
CA LEU A 177 15.70 -42.59 20.57
C LEU A 177 16.57 -41.58 21.34
N GLY A 178 16.22 -41.31 22.59
CA GLY A 178 16.91 -40.38 23.49
C GLY A 178 16.08 -40.12 24.76
N TYR A 179 16.53 -39.19 25.60
CA TYR A 179 15.82 -38.74 26.78
C TYR A 179 14.41 -38.26 26.41
N GLU A 180 13.41 -38.92 27.01
CA GLU A 180 11.98 -38.70 26.77
C GLU A 180 11.56 -38.82 25.29
N LYS A 181 12.36 -39.50 24.45
CA LYS A 181 12.10 -39.69 23.01
C LYS A 181 11.93 -41.14 22.63
N ARG A 182 10.81 -41.46 21.98
CA ARG A 182 10.52 -42.80 21.46
C ARG A 182 9.76 -42.74 20.14
N MET A 183 10.02 -43.71 19.27
CA MET A 183 9.26 -43.90 18.04
C MET A 183 8.01 -44.74 18.30
N TYR A 184 6.89 -44.32 17.73
CA TYR A 184 5.63 -45.07 17.71
C TYR A 184 5.27 -45.38 16.27
N HIS A 185 4.55 -46.47 16.07
CA HIS A 185 3.94 -46.77 14.78
C HIS A 185 2.52 -47.31 14.97
N ALA A 186 1.70 -47.17 13.92
CA ALA A 186 0.32 -47.64 13.91
C ALA A 186 -0.12 -47.93 12.47
N GLU A 187 -1.02 -48.89 12.30
CA GLU A 187 -1.62 -49.23 11.01
C GLU A 187 -2.80 -48.31 10.71
N LEU A 188 -2.87 -47.75 9.49
CA LEU A 188 -4.02 -46.99 9.05
C LEU A 188 -5.10 -47.92 8.48
N LEU A 189 -6.26 -47.96 9.13
CA LEU A 189 -7.43 -48.69 8.66
C LEU A 189 -8.41 -47.79 7.88
N ASN A 190 -9.22 -48.43 7.03
CA ASN A 190 -10.29 -47.82 6.24
C ASN A 190 -9.84 -46.77 5.21
N ALA A 191 -8.56 -46.80 4.81
CA ALA A 191 -8.12 -46.06 3.63
C ALA A 191 -8.93 -46.53 2.40
N PRO A 192 -9.52 -45.62 1.60
CA PRO A 192 -10.33 -46.02 0.45
C PRO A 192 -9.55 -46.87 -0.55
N ALA A 193 -10.16 -47.98 -1.00
CA ALA A 193 -9.53 -48.87 -1.97
C ALA A 193 -9.33 -48.19 -3.33
N GLY A 194 -8.18 -48.44 -3.97
CA GLY A 194 -7.83 -47.86 -5.27
C GLY A 194 -7.29 -46.42 -5.21
N GLU A 195 -7.11 -45.87 -4.00
CA GLU A 195 -6.50 -44.57 -3.78
C GLU A 195 -5.09 -44.67 -3.19
N ASP A 196 -4.38 -43.56 -3.21
CA ASP A 196 -3.07 -43.44 -2.60
C ASP A 196 -3.16 -43.42 -1.06
N ALA A 197 -3.11 -44.61 -0.47
CA ALA A 197 -3.14 -44.80 0.98
C ALA A 197 -2.01 -44.05 1.71
N GLN A 198 -0.86 -43.81 1.06
CA GLN A 198 0.24 -43.06 1.65
C GLN A 198 -0.13 -41.58 1.84
N ASN A 199 -0.78 -40.97 0.86
CA ASN A 199 -1.30 -39.59 0.97
C ASN A 199 -2.39 -39.46 2.05
N TRP A 200 -3.21 -40.51 2.24
CA TRP A 200 -4.17 -40.57 3.35
C TRP A 200 -3.48 -40.65 4.72
N CYS A 201 -2.44 -41.48 4.82
CA CYS A 201 -1.60 -41.61 6.01
C CYS A 201 -0.93 -40.29 6.40
N MET A 202 -0.29 -39.59 5.46
CA MET A 202 0.40 -38.32 5.71
C MET A 202 -0.52 -37.14 6.07
N LYS A 203 -1.84 -37.32 6.00
CA LYS A 203 -2.80 -36.27 6.34
C LYS A 203 -3.57 -36.54 7.62
N THR A 204 -3.46 -37.76 8.17
CA THR A 204 -4.32 -38.23 9.27
C THR A 204 -3.64 -38.03 10.60
N SER A 205 -4.34 -37.31 11.49
CA SER A 205 -3.84 -36.99 12.81
C SER A 205 -4.04 -38.14 13.80
N ILE A 206 -3.27 -38.13 14.89
CA ILE A 206 -3.38 -39.09 16.00
C ILE A 206 -3.09 -38.38 17.32
N ASP A 207 -3.72 -38.83 18.40
CA ASP A 207 -3.40 -38.39 19.76
C ASP A 207 -2.50 -39.44 20.45
N ILE A 208 -1.30 -39.05 20.85
CA ILE A 208 -0.35 -39.89 21.58
C ILE A 208 -0.01 -39.19 22.89
N HIS A 209 -0.30 -39.85 24.02
CA HIS A 209 -0.11 -39.30 25.37
C HIS A 209 -0.73 -37.91 25.61
N GLY A 210 -1.89 -37.65 25.00
CA GLY A 210 -2.60 -36.37 25.12
C GLY A 210 -2.04 -35.24 24.25
N ILE A 211 -1.12 -35.55 23.34
CA ILE A 211 -0.60 -34.61 22.34
C ILE A 211 -1.12 -35.03 20.97
N THR A 212 -1.77 -34.11 20.26
CA THR A 212 -2.22 -34.31 18.89
C THR A 212 -1.07 -34.09 17.91
N TYR A 213 -0.80 -35.09 17.10
CA TYR A 213 0.10 -35.03 15.96
C TYR A 213 -0.73 -34.91 14.69
N ASP A 214 -0.55 -33.83 13.94
CA ASP A 214 -1.34 -33.57 12.71
C ASP A 214 -1.10 -34.62 11.63
N HIS A 215 0.10 -35.20 11.59
CA HIS A 215 0.49 -36.25 10.66
C HIS A 215 1.69 -37.07 11.20
N PRO A 216 1.90 -38.29 10.68
CA PRO A 216 3.15 -39.02 10.90
C PRO A 216 4.36 -38.34 10.24
N GLU A 217 5.56 -38.61 10.77
CA GLU A 217 6.83 -38.19 10.17
C GLU A 217 7.14 -39.01 8.91
N LEU A 218 6.70 -40.26 8.87
CA LEU A 218 6.89 -41.20 7.78
C LEU A 218 5.66 -42.11 7.62
N CYS A 219 5.32 -42.43 6.37
CA CYS A 219 4.36 -43.48 6.03
C CYS A 219 5.01 -44.52 5.14
N THR A 220 5.00 -45.79 5.55
CA THR A 220 5.48 -46.92 4.75
C THR A 220 4.30 -47.79 4.31
N GLN A 221 4.52 -48.55 3.24
CA GLN A 221 3.61 -49.58 2.79
C GLN A 221 4.31 -50.93 2.94
N GLU A 222 3.73 -51.81 3.75
CA GLU A 222 4.28 -53.13 4.04
C GLU A 222 3.35 -54.21 3.53
N LEU A 223 3.90 -55.23 2.88
CA LEU A 223 3.12 -56.39 2.42
C LEU A 223 3.12 -57.45 3.52
N VAL A 224 2.00 -57.61 4.22
CA VAL A 224 1.82 -58.59 5.30
C VAL A 224 0.70 -59.54 4.89
N ASP A 225 0.99 -60.83 4.80
CA ASP A 225 0.05 -61.89 4.40
C ASP A 225 -0.67 -61.62 3.06
N GLY A 226 0.03 -60.98 2.12
CA GLY A 226 -0.50 -60.63 0.80
C GLY A 226 -1.41 -59.40 0.78
N VAL A 227 -1.58 -58.72 1.90
CA VAL A 227 -2.32 -57.45 2.02
C VAL A 227 -1.33 -56.30 2.22
N VAL A 228 -1.49 -55.22 1.46
CA VAL A 228 -0.70 -54.00 1.63
C VAL A 228 -1.26 -53.22 2.81
N LYS A 229 -0.45 -53.07 3.86
CA LYS A 229 -0.74 -52.26 5.04
C LYS A 229 -0.03 -50.93 4.94
N THR A 230 -0.67 -49.86 5.40
CA THR A 230 -0.03 -48.55 5.48
C THR A 230 0.28 -48.24 6.93
N ILE A 231 1.56 -48.08 7.26
CA ILE A 231 2.04 -47.85 8.62
C ILE A 231 2.54 -46.42 8.75
N GLY A 232 2.01 -45.67 9.72
CA GLY A 232 2.50 -44.35 10.10
C GLY A 232 3.53 -44.44 11.22
N TYR A 233 4.52 -43.54 11.25
CA TYR A 233 5.54 -43.45 12.30
C TYR A 233 5.60 -42.04 12.90
N TRP A 234 5.74 -41.96 14.22
CA TRP A 234 5.84 -40.71 14.97
C TRP A 234 6.98 -40.76 15.97
N THR A 235 7.79 -39.70 16.03
CA THR A 235 8.72 -39.49 17.15
C THR A 235 8.02 -38.71 18.27
N VAL A 236 7.67 -39.40 19.34
CA VAL A 236 7.17 -38.77 20.57
C VAL A 236 8.35 -38.23 21.36
N ARG A 237 8.26 -36.97 21.80
CA ARG A 237 9.40 -36.22 22.40
C ARG A 237 9.17 -35.80 23.85
N SER A 238 8.08 -36.24 24.46
CA SER A 238 7.69 -35.90 25.82
C SER A 238 6.79 -36.98 26.40
N ASN A 239 6.71 -37.04 27.73
CA ASN A 239 5.87 -38.01 28.46
C ASN A 239 6.21 -39.48 28.15
N GLU A 240 7.48 -39.78 27.87
CA GLU A 240 8.01 -41.14 27.72
C GLU A 240 8.75 -41.57 29.00
N PRO A 241 8.05 -42.01 30.07
CA PRO A 241 8.67 -42.27 31.37
C PRO A 241 9.73 -43.38 31.32
N THR A 242 9.57 -44.33 30.40
CA THR A 242 10.53 -45.43 30.22
C THR A 242 11.77 -45.02 29.43
N CYS A 243 11.74 -43.88 28.73
CA CYS A 243 12.91 -43.26 28.09
C CYS A 243 13.51 -42.12 28.92
N LYS A 244 13.13 -42.01 30.19
CA LYS A 244 13.64 -40.99 31.10
C LYS A 244 14.83 -41.53 31.88
N THR A 245 16.01 -41.28 31.37
CA THR A 245 17.28 -41.50 32.08
C THR A 245 17.53 -40.42 33.11
N TRP A 246 18.38 -40.69 34.10
CA TRP A 246 18.77 -39.69 35.10
C TRP A 246 20.22 -39.86 35.52
N TRP A 247 20.79 -38.78 36.04
CA TRP A 247 22.14 -38.75 36.57
C TRP A 247 22.15 -39.12 38.05
N GLY A 248 23.14 -39.91 38.46
CA GLY A 248 23.47 -40.11 39.87
C GLY A 248 24.19 -38.90 40.46
N ASN A 249 24.94 -39.13 41.54
CA ASN A 249 25.67 -38.06 42.23
C ASN A 249 26.77 -37.48 41.33
N HIS A 250 26.77 -36.15 41.16
CA HIS A 250 27.84 -35.41 40.50
C HIS A 250 29.10 -35.39 41.36
N GLN A 251 30.17 -35.98 40.83
CA GLN A 251 31.48 -36.02 41.48
C GLN A 251 32.40 -34.98 40.84
N LYS A 252 32.85 -34.02 41.64
CA LYS A 252 33.95 -33.13 41.28
C LYS A 252 35.23 -33.96 41.06
N LYS A 253 35.82 -33.87 39.86
CA LYS A 253 37.11 -34.47 39.53
C LYS A 253 38.21 -33.39 39.54
N ASP A 254 39.35 -33.74 38.97
CA ASP A 254 40.52 -32.86 38.84
C ASP A 254 40.22 -31.63 37.97
N CYS A 255 41.03 -30.59 38.17
CA CYS A 255 41.01 -29.39 37.34
C CYS A 255 41.45 -29.73 35.92
N TYR A 256 40.79 -29.12 34.93
CA TYR A 256 41.03 -29.30 33.52
C TYR A 256 41.44 -27.96 32.89
N GLY A 257 42.69 -27.56 33.15
CA GLY A 257 43.19 -26.23 32.84
C GLY A 257 42.84 -25.19 33.92
N SER A 258 43.24 -23.94 33.69
CA SER A 258 42.99 -22.83 34.62
C SER A 258 41.51 -22.46 34.63
N HIS A 259 40.94 -22.27 35.83
CA HIS A 259 39.53 -21.94 36.09
C HIS A 259 38.50 -22.93 35.53
N LYS A 260 38.88 -24.18 35.28
CA LYS A 260 37.97 -25.20 34.73
C LYS A 260 38.05 -26.49 35.52
N ARG A 261 36.89 -27.07 35.81
CA ARG A 261 36.76 -28.31 36.57
C ARG A 261 35.95 -29.34 35.82
N ARG A 262 36.45 -30.59 35.80
CA ARG A 262 35.67 -31.72 35.31
C ARG A 262 34.72 -32.22 36.40
N VAL A 263 33.45 -32.38 36.07
CA VAL A 263 32.42 -33.02 36.91
C VAL A 263 31.93 -34.26 36.18
N GLU A 264 31.83 -35.39 36.86
CA GLU A 264 31.33 -36.65 36.29
C GLU A 264 30.08 -37.13 37.03
N ALA A 265 29.13 -37.74 36.32
CA ALA A 265 28.00 -38.44 36.91
C ALA A 265 27.67 -39.70 36.11
N GLN A 266 27.27 -40.77 36.81
CA GLN A 266 26.81 -42.01 36.18
C GLN A 266 25.35 -41.86 35.75
N MET A 267 25.02 -42.30 34.54
CA MET A 267 23.66 -42.36 34.01
C MET A 267 22.96 -43.67 34.42
N PHE A 268 21.69 -43.57 34.76
CA PHE A 268 20.82 -44.69 35.14
C PHE A 268 19.56 -44.75 34.27
N ASN A 269 18.87 -45.90 34.33
CA ASN A 269 17.63 -46.21 33.61
C ASN A 269 17.76 -46.33 32.08
N HIS A 270 18.97 -46.60 31.62
CA HIS A 270 19.23 -47.03 30.26
C HIS A 270 18.73 -48.48 30.05
N GLN A 271 17.97 -48.74 28.99
CA GLN A 271 17.40 -50.06 28.72
C GLN A 271 18.29 -50.88 27.76
N GLU A 272 19.28 -51.59 28.29
CA GLU A 272 20.07 -52.56 27.50
C GLU A 272 19.22 -53.80 27.15
N PRO A 273 19.42 -54.42 25.95
CA PRO A 273 20.35 -54.06 24.88
C PRO A 273 19.72 -53.14 23.81
N TRP A 274 18.53 -52.59 24.06
CA TRP A 274 17.71 -51.93 23.03
C TRP A 274 18.14 -50.50 22.78
N ASP A 275 18.40 -49.75 23.85
CA ASP A 275 18.75 -48.34 23.78
C ASP A 275 20.18 -48.15 23.26
N ASN A 276 20.41 -47.04 22.55
CA ASN A 276 21.77 -46.61 22.27
C ASN A 276 22.25 -45.76 23.45
N TRP A 277 23.23 -46.28 24.20
CA TRP A 277 23.76 -45.62 25.38
C TRP A 277 24.28 -44.21 25.12
N ALA A 278 24.87 -43.96 23.94
CA ALA A 278 25.44 -42.67 23.59
C ALA A 278 24.34 -41.64 23.32
N GLU A 279 23.31 -42.01 22.56
CA GLU A 279 22.13 -41.17 22.32
C GLU A 279 21.43 -40.81 23.62
N MET A 280 21.23 -41.78 24.51
CA MET A 280 20.64 -41.53 25.83
C MET A 280 21.53 -40.58 26.64
N CYS A 281 22.84 -40.82 26.68
CA CYS A 281 23.78 -40.00 27.45
C CYS A 281 23.81 -38.54 26.97
N PHE A 282 23.93 -38.30 25.66
CA PHE A 282 23.98 -36.95 25.09
C PHE A 282 22.62 -36.23 25.04
N SER A 283 21.51 -36.92 25.32
CA SER A 283 20.20 -36.26 25.39
C SER A 283 19.67 -36.08 26.80
N THR A 284 20.31 -36.70 27.81
CA THR A 284 19.86 -36.61 29.21
C THR A 284 20.28 -35.27 29.82
N PRO A 285 19.33 -34.37 30.15
CA PRO A 285 19.66 -33.11 30.78
C PRO A 285 20.15 -33.33 32.21
N SER A 286 20.96 -32.40 32.71
CA SER A 286 21.48 -32.40 34.07
C SER A 286 21.30 -31.03 34.70
N GLU A 287 21.04 -31.00 36.00
CA GLU A 287 20.94 -29.75 36.75
C GLU A 287 21.80 -29.86 38.01
N PHE A 288 22.85 -29.05 38.08
CA PHE A 288 23.74 -28.96 39.22
C PHE A 288 24.42 -27.59 39.25
N ALA A 289 24.92 -27.19 40.42
CA ALA A 289 25.53 -25.86 40.62
C ALA A 289 24.63 -24.70 40.13
N TRP A 290 23.30 -24.83 40.32
CA TRP A 290 22.30 -23.85 39.89
C TRP A 290 22.26 -23.57 38.38
N LYS A 291 22.82 -24.47 37.58
CA LYS A 291 22.86 -24.40 36.12
C LYS A 291 22.25 -25.67 35.53
N ARG A 292 21.41 -25.47 34.52
CA ARG A 292 20.88 -26.54 33.68
C ARG A 292 21.83 -26.75 32.51
N PHE A 293 22.12 -28.01 32.22
CA PHE A 293 22.88 -28.48 31.07
C PHE A 293 21.97 -29.38 30.26
N ASP A 294 21.83 -29.09 28.97
CA ASP A 294 20.98 -29.92 28.09
C ASP A 294 21.63 -31.27 27.79
N HIS A 295 22.96 -31.35 27.87
CA HIS A 295 23.74 -32.56 27.68
C HIS A 295 25.10 -32.49 28.40
N PRO A 296 25.79 -33.62 28.62
CA PRO A 296 27.21 -33.65 28.96
C PRO A 296 28.10 -33.21 27.79
N ASP A 297 29.31 -32.74 28.10
CA ASP A 297 30.33 -32.42 27.10
C ASP A 297 30.93 -33.71 26.51
N THR A 298 31.08 -34.75 27.33
CA THR A 298 31.53 -36.08 26.89
C THR A 298 30.72 -37.19 27.54
N CYS A 299 30.60 -38.30 26.81
CA CYS A 299 29.93 -39.52 27.25
C CYS A 299 30.85 -40.72 27.06
N GLU A 300 31.02 -41.53 28.11
CA GLU A 300 31.86 -42.71 28.11
C GLU A 300 31.08 -43.93 28.61
N SER A 301 31.10 -45.02 27.85
CA SER A 301 30.65 -46.33 28.36
C SER A 301 31.82 -47.06 29.01
N ARG A 302 31.76 -47.24 30.34
CA ARG A 302 32.79 -47.91 31.14
C ARG A 302 32.48 -49.39 31.38
N GLY A 303 31.73 -50.02 30.45
CA GLY A 303 31.31 -51.42 30.55
C GLY A 303 30.50 -51.70 31.82
N LYS A 304 31.01 -52.57 32.70
CA LYS A 304 30.33 -52.93 33.97
C LYS A 304 30.13 -51.75 34.93
N ASN A 305 30.87 -50.65 34.74
CA ASN A 305 30.74 -49.43 35.55
C ASN A 305 29.66 -48.47 35.02
N GLY A 306 28.91 -48.88 34.00
CA GLY A 306 27.84 -48.10 33.40
C GLY A 306 28.34 -46.97 32.50
N ILE A 307 27.45 -46.02 32.24
CA ILE A 307 27.66 -44.89 31.34
C ILE A 307 27.92 -43.65 32.17
N VAL A 308 28.96 -42.89 31.85
CA VAL A 308 29.36 -41.68 32.58
C VAL A 308 29.30 -40.48 31.65
N GLY A 309 28.57 -39.45 32.06
CA GLY A 309 28.60 -38.12 31.46
C GLY A 309 29.61 -37.24 32.20
N SER A 310 30.34 -36.41 31.44
CA SER A 310 31.26 -35.42 32.01
C SER A 310 30.93 -34.01 31.54
N TRP A 311 31.09 -33.04 32.43
CA TRP A 311 30.94 -31.61 32.16
C TRP A 311 32.23 -30.87 32.55
N PHE A 312 32.65 -29.92 31.75
CA PHE A 312 33.79 -29.03 32.01
C PHE A 312 33.25 -27.65 32.36
N ILE A 313 33.04 -27.43 33.66
CA ILE A 313 32.46 -26.19 34.16
C ILE A 313 33.55 -25.18 34.52
N GLU A 314 33.24 -23.90 34.34
CA GLU A 314 34.06 -22.81 34.86
C GLU A 314 33.90 -22.73 36.38
N VAL A 315 35.02 -22.53 37.08
CA VAL A 315 35.08 -22.40 38.54
C VAL A 315 36.01 -21.26 38.92
N ASP A 316 35.88 -20.75 40.14
CA ASP A 316 36.75 -19.71 40.66
C ASP A 316 38.23 -20.16 40.67
N GLU A 317 39.16 -19.20 40.57
CA GLU A 317 40.61 -19.42 40.66
C GLU A 317 41.02 -20.20 41.92
N ASN A 318 40.30 -20.00 43.02
CA ASN A 318 40.56 -20.69 44.28
C ASN A 318 40.16 -22.17 44.24
N GLU A 319 39.23 -22.57 43.36
CA GLU A 319 38.89 -23.99 43.14
C GLU A 319 39.84 -24.66 42.16
N CYS A 320 40.19 -23.97 41.07
CA CYS A 320 41.14 -24.44 40.05
C CYS A 320 42.03 -23.28 39.57
N PRO A 321 43.28 -23.18 40.07
CA PRO A 321 44.22 -22.16 39.65
C PRO A 321 44.69 -22.34 38.20
#